data_AF-A0A849Z0S4-F1
#
_entry.id   AF-A0A849Z0S4-F1
#
_cell.length_a   1.000
_cell.length_b   1.000
_cell.length_c   1.000
_cell.angle_alpha   90.00
_cell.angle_beta   90.00
_cell.angle_gamma   90.00
#
_symmetry.space_group_name_H-M   'P 1'
#
loop_
_entity.id
_entity.type
_entity.pdbx_description
1 polymer ?
#
loop_
_entity_poly.entity_id
_entity_poly.type
_entity_poly.pdbx_seq_one_letter_code
_entity_poly.pdbx_strand_id
1 'polypeptide(L)'
;MRLDAAISGETSVYATSDAPADPEAEAARASAEGALSSARSDLNAKRNTLTDQHPDVIAAKNRVAAAEKTLQDAEAKVAASRLQNTAAAGSKLNPEEAKNKLRDKKRKIDAEIAQREKPAKGAEDKSATPAPATEEATSIVGLETSWARLSRDVSEARDQMTQLERNYFRAQIEASSSLGGYSDQVVVLDPAFMPTRPEPPGKSLIVIIAGGLSFVLAMIVALLRALLDRRIYEEADLARIAPILAVVPRAGRRGLWRR
;
A
#
# COMPACT_ATOMS: atom_id res chain seq x y z
N MET A 1 -29.79 22.50 39.49
CA MET A 1 -30.29 23.85 39.14
C MET A 1 -29.28 24.78 38.44
N ARG A 2 -28.01 24.36 38.20
CA ARG A 2 -27.07 25.12 37.36
C ARG A 2 -27.02 24.68 35.88
N LEU A 3 -27.81 23.67 35.50
CA LEU A 3 -27.89 23.19 34.11
C LEU A 3 -28.95 23.92 33.28
N ASP A 4 -29.96 24.53 33.90
CA ASP A 4 -31.05 25.17 33.16
C ASP A 4 -30.68 26.59 32.67
N ALA A 5 -29.68 27.22 33.28
CA ALA A 5 -29.22 28.56 32.92
C ALA A 5 -28.33 28.59 31.65
N ALA A 6 -27.82 27.44 31.21
CA ALA A 6 -26.98 27.35 30.00
C ALA A 6 -27.80 27.30 28.68
N ILE A 7 -29.13 27.36 28.76
CA ILE A 7 -30.02 27.22 27.59
C ILE A 7 -30.49 28.58 27.05
N SER A 8 -30.26 29.69 27.77
CA SER A 8 -30.80 31.02 27.42
C SER A 8 -29.76 32.08 27.02
N GLY A 9 -28.46 31.80 27.06
CA GLY A 9 -27.42 32.80 26.82
C GLY A 9 -26.50 32.40 25.67
N GLU A 10 -26.22 33.35 24.78
CA GLU A 10 -25.19 33.29 23.74
C GLU A 10 -23.86 32.75 24.29
N THR A 11 -23.64 31.46 24.14
CA THR A 11 -22.29 30.95 23.93
C THR A 11 -22.38 30.08 22.70
N SER A 12 -21.83 30.58 21.59
CA SER A 12 -21.49 29.76 20.44
C SER A 12 -20.77 28.52 20.97
N VAL A 13 -21.48 27.40 21.03
CA VAL A 13 -20.89 26.09 21.30
C VAL A 13 -20.16 25.76 20.02
N TYR A 14 -18.96 26.32 19.88
CA TYR A 14 -18.07 26.02 18.78
C TYR A 14 -17.94 24.50 18.75
N ALA A 15 -18.26 23.90 17.61
CA ALA A 15 -17.92 22.53 17.29
C ALA A 15 -16.39 22.43 17.16
N THR A 16 -15.66 22.63 18.25
CA THR A 16 -14.20 22.49 18.31
C THR A 16 -13.75 21.04 18.15
N SER A 17 -14.68 20.08 18.15
CA SER A 17 -14.36 18.66 17.97
C SER A 17 -14.21 18.21 16.52
N ASP A 18 -14.77 18.94 15.54
CA ASP A 18 -14.80 18.52 14.11
C ASP A 18 -14.01 19.43 13.17
N ALA A 19 -13.45 20.55 13.65
CA ALA A 19 -12.61 21.39 12.82
C ALA A 19 -11.21 20.77 12.66
N PRO A 20 -10.67 20.68 11.43
CA PRO A 20 -9.33 20.16 11.22
C PRO A 20 -8.34 21.04 11.99
N ALA A 21 -7.54 20.42 12.87
CA ALA A 21 -6.41 21.11 13.46
C ALA A 21 -5.27 21.19 12.45
N ASP A 22 -4.29 22.06 12.72
CA ASP A 22 -3.10 22.14 11.90
C ASP A 22 -2.36 20.79 11.91
N PRO A 23 -1.93 20.27 10.75
CA PRO A 23 -1.30 18.96 10.65
C PRO A 23 -0.03 18.84 11.50
N GLU A 24 0.69 19.95 11.70
CA GLU A 24 1.87 20.02 12.55
C GLU A 24 1.53 19.86 14.04
N ALA A 25 0.40 20.42 14.49
CA ALA A 25 -0.05 20.30 15.87
C ALA A 25 -0.51 18.86 16.19
N GLU A 26 -1.19 18.20 15.23
CA GLU A 26 -1.59 16.81 15.38
C GLU A 26 -0.39 15.85 15.33
N ALA A 27 0.60 16.10 14.47
CA ALA A 27 1.85 15.36 14.46
C ALA A 27 2.63 15.51 15.78
N ALA A 28 2.67 16.73 16.34
CA ALA A 28 3.28 16.98 17.65
C ALA A 28 2.57 16.19 18.77
N ARG A 29 1.23 16.16 18.77
CA ARG A 29 0.45 15.35 19.72
C ARG A 29 0.74 13.85 19.58
N ALA A 30 0.74 13.32 18.36
CA ALA A 30 1.03 11.90 18.12
C ALA A 30 2.44 11.52 18.60
N SER A 31 3.43 12.40 18.38
CA SER A 31 4.79 12.20 18.88
C SER A 31 4.86 12.19 20.41
N ALA A 32 4.09 13.07 21.08
CA ALA A 32 4.02 13.12 22.54
C ALA A 32 3.31 11.90 23.15
N GLU A 33 2.28 11.38 22.49
CA GLU A 33 1.62 10.12 22.86
C GLU A 33 2.58 8.92 22.75
N GLY A 34 3.37 8.87 21.68
CA GLY A 34 4.42 7.86 21.50
C GLY A 34 5.48 7.93 22.62
N ALA A 35 5.94 9.13 22.96
CA ALA A 35 6.92 9.36 24.03
C ALA A 35 6.38 8.98 25.42
N LEU A 36 5.09 9.22 25.68
CA LEU A 36 4.44 8.80 26.92
C LEU A 36 4.29 7.28 27.02
N SER A 37 3.95 6.62 25.91
CA SER A 37 3.85 5.17 25.86
C SER A 37 5.21 4.50 26.14
N SER A 38 6.29 4.97 25.51
CA SER A 38 7.64 4.44 25.74
C SER A 38 8.10 4.70 27.18
N ALA A 39 7.88 5.90 27.73
CA ALA A 39 8.21 6.22 29.11
C ALA A 39 7.45 5.33 30.13
N ARG A 40 6.18 5.01 29.86
CA ARG A 40 5.39 4.09 30.69
C ARG A 40 5.90 2.65 30.62
N SER A 41 6.29 2.18 29.44
CA SER A 41 6.90 0.87 29.26
C SER A 41 8.22 0.75 30.04
N ASP A 42 9.10 1.76 29.92
CA ASP A 42 10.38 1.80 30.64
C ASP A 42 10.21 1.78 32.15
N LEU A 43 9.22 2.52 32.65
CA LEU A 43 8.87 2.54 34.07
C LEU A 43 8.37 1.17 34.54
N ASN A 44 7.56 0.48 33.73
CA ASN A 44 7.08 -0.86 34.07
C ASN A 44 8.22 -1.88 34.09
N ALA A 45 9.10 -1.86 33.09
CA ALA A 45 10.28 -2.73 33.03
C ALA A 45 11.20 -2.55 34.24
N LYS A 46 11.40 -1.30 34.70
CA LYS A 46 12.20 -0.99 35.88
C LYS A 46 11.53 -1.37 37.19
N ARG A 47 10.21 -1.24 37.30
CA ARG A 47 9.46 -1.70 38.49
C ARG A 47 9.48 -3.21 38.68
N ASN A 48 9.61 -3.98 37.60
CA ASN A 48 9.70 -5.44 37.67
C ASN A 48 11.07 -5.94 38.19
N THR A 49 12.11 -5.12 38.07
CA THR A 49 13.49 -5.51 38.40
C THR A 49 14.06 -4.77 39.62
N LEU A 50 13.54 -3.57 39.91
CA LEU A 50 14.07 -2.67 40.93
C LEU A 50 12.97 -2.27 41.92
N THR A 51 13.38 -1.98 43.16
CA THR A 51 12.47 -1.49 44.20
C THR A 51 12.04 -0.05 43.94
N ASP A 52 10.88 0.35 44.48
CA ASP A 52 10.30 1.69 44.25
C ASP A 52 11.20 2.87 44.70
N GLN A 53 12.18 2.61 45.57
CA GLN A 53 13.14 3.60 46.08
C GLN A 53 14.43 3.69 45.24
N HIS A 54 14.61 2.84 44.22
CA HIS A 54 15.81 2.86 43.39
C HIS A 54 15.88 4.14 42.54
N PRO A 55 17.06 4.79 42.40
CA PRO A 55 17.21 6.03 41.64
C PRO A 55 16.71 5.91 40.19
N ASP A 56 16.85 4.74 39.57
CA ASP A 56 16.38 4.51 38.20
C ASP A 56 14.86 4.48 38.05
N VAL A 57 14.13 4.00 39.06
CA VAL A 57 12.66 4.02 39.08
C VAL A 57 12.16 5.44 39.29
N ILE A 58 12.84 6.21 40.15
CA ILE A 58 12.56 7.64 40.35
C ILE A 58 12.81 8.42 39.05
N ALA A 59 13.93 8.17 38.37
CA ALA A 59 14.23 8.77 37.08
C ALA A 59 13.19 8.38 36.00
N ALA A 60 12.69 7.14 36.00
CA ALA A 60 11.64 6.71 35.08
C ALA A 60 10.28 7.35 35.40
N LYS A 61 9.90 7.48 36.68
CA LYS A 61 8.71 8.24 37.14
C LYS A 61 8.78 9.69 36.67
N ASN A 62 9.94 10.33 36.81
CA ASN A 62 10.14 11.71 36.35
C ASN A 62 10.03 11.83 34.82
N ARG A 63 10.50 10.83 34.05
CA ARG A 63 10.32 10.78 32.59
C ARG A 63 8.85 10.67 32.20
N VAL A 64 8.07 9.83 32.88
CA VAL A 64 6.62 9.75 32.63
C VAL A 64 5.93 11.08 32.93
N ALA A 65 6.24 11.72 34.06
CA ALA A 65 5.68 13.03 34.41
C ALA A 65 6.06 14.13 33.41
N ALA A 66 7.29 14.10 32.87
CA ALA A 66 7.71 15.02 31.81
C ALA A 66 6.96 14.74 30.50
N ALA A 67 6.82 13.47 30.11
CA ALA A 67 6.08 13.09 28.90
C ALA A 67 4.59 13.46 29.00
N GLU A 68 3.98 13.30 30.17
CA GLU A 68 2.59 13.73 30.43
C GLU A 68 2.42 15.24 30.27
N LYS A 69 3.37 16.05 30.76
CA LYS A 69 3.34 17.50 30.53
C LYS A 69 3.47 17.85 29.06
N THR A 70 4.39 17.21 28.33
CA THR A 70 4.56 17.47 26.89
C THR A 70 3.30 17.11 26.09
N LEU A 71 2.58 16.06 26.51
CA LEU A 71 1.30 15.70 25.90
C LEU A 71 0.24 16.77 26.18
N GLN A 72 0.13 17.24 27.43
CA GLN A 72 -0.82 18.32 27.78
C GLN A 72 -0.54 19.59 27.00
N ASP A 73 0.73 19.98 26.85
CA ASP A 73 1.14 21.15 26.07
C ASP A 73 0.81 20.98 24.57
N ALA A 74 1.00 19.78 24.02
CA ALA A 74 0.64 19.46 22.64
C ALA A 74 -0.88 19.48 22.42
N GLU A 75 -1.67 18.93 23.36
CA GLU A 75 -3.13 18.97 23.32
C GLU A 75 -3.67 20.40 23.42
N ALA A 76 -3.06 21.24 24.27
CA ALA A 76 -3.41 22.66 24.36
C ALA A 76 -3.14 23.40 23.05
N LYS A 77 -2.03 23.10 22.35
CA LYS A 77 -1.72 23.66 21.03
C LYS A 77 -2.71 23.20 19.97
N VAL A 78 -3.07 21.91 19.94
CA VAL A 78 -4.12 21.38 19.04
C VAL A 78 -5.45 22.07 19.30
N ALA A 79 -5.85 22.24 20.57
CA ALA A 79 -7.09 22.93 20.92
C ALA A 79 -7.07 24.41 20.48
N ALA A 80 -5.95 25.10 20.64
CA ALA A 80 -5.77 26.48 20.19
C ALA A 80 -5.86 26.59 18.65
N SER A 81 -5.18 25.71 17.91
CA SER A 81 -5.26 25.63 16.45
C SER A 81 -6.69 25.36 15.96
N ARG A 82 -7.43 24.45 16.61
CA ARG A 82 -8.84 24.21 16.26
C ARG A 82 -9.73 25.41 16.52
N LEU A 83 -9.50 26.15 17.61
CA LEU A 83 -10.25 27.37 17.90
C LEU A 83 -9.97 28.45 16.84
N GLN A 84 -8.72 28.54 16.38
CA GLN A 84 -8.32 29.50 15.35
C GLN A 84 -8.88 29.14 13.97
N ASN A 85 -8.88 27.85 13.60
CA ASN A 85 -9.52 27.36 12.37
C ASN A 85 -11.05 27.46 12.39
N THR A 86 -11.71 27.24 13.53
CA THR A 86 -13.17 27.45 13.64
C THR A 86 -13.56 28.92 13.50
N ALA A 87 -12.76 29.84 14.04
CA ALA A 87 -12.97 31.28 13.87
C ALA A 87 -12.73 31.75 12.41
N ALA A 88 -11.70 31.20 11.74
CA ALA A 88 -11.39 31.52 10.34
C ALA A 88 -12.39 30.92 9.35
N ALA A 89 -12.94 29.73 9.63
CA ALA A 89 -13.85 29.01 8.75
C ALA A 89 -15.29 29.57 8.72
N GLY A 90 -15.62 30.59 9.53
CA GLY A 90 -16.93 31.25 9.49
C GLY A 90 -18.13 30.31 9.67
N SER A 91 -17.94 29.13 10.25
CA SER A 91 -18.94 28.07 10.33
C SER A 91 -19.98 28.42 11.40
N LYS A 92 -20.92 29.29 11.03
CA LYS A 92 -22.19 29.44 11.74
C LYS A 92 -23.02 28.19 11.50
N LEU A 93 -22.75 27.13 12.27
CA LEU A 93 -23.67 26.02 12.40
C LEU A 93 -25.00 26.57 12.90
N ASN A 94 -26.09 26.23 12.21
CA ASN A 94 -27.43 26.62 12.63
C ASN A 94 -27.67 26.03 14.04
N PRO A 95 -28.05 26.83 15.05
CA PRO A 95 -28.09 26.39 16.45
C PRO A 95 -29.05 25.21 16.68
N GLU A 96 -30.07 25.06 15.84
CA GLU A 96 -31.01 23.95 15.87
C GLU A 96 -30.40 22.60 15.42
N GLU A 97 -29.51 22.61 14.41
CA GLU A 97 -28.84 21.39 13.95
C GLU A 97 -27.83 20.89 14.98
N ALA A 98 -27.14 21.80 15.66
CA ALA A 98 -26.22 21.47 16.75
C ALA A 98 -26.96 20.83 17.93
N LYS A 99 -28.12 21.38 18.32
CA LYS A 99 -28.98 20.80 19.38
C LYS A 99 -29.48 19.40 19.03
N ASN A 100 -29.89 19.18 17.77
CA ASN A 100 -30.37 17.87 17.32
C ASN A 100 -29.24 16.83 17.36
N LYS A 101 -28.05 17.15 16.83
CA LYS A 101 -26.88 16.26 16.92
C LYS A 101 -26.50 15.93 18.37
N LEU A 102 -26.62 16.90 19.28
CA LEU A 102 -26.32 16.70 20.70
C LEU A 102 -27.33 15.79 21.39
N ARG A 103 -28.62 15.92 21.07
CA ARG A 103 -29.69 15.02 21.55
C ARG A 103 -29.45 13.59 21.08
N ASP A 104 -29.04 13.41 19.83
CA ASP A 104 -28.76 12.08 19.28
C ASP A 104 -27.53 11.44 19.94
N LYS A 105 -26.46 12.21 20.17
CA LYS A 105 -25.29 11.74 20.94
C LYS A 105 -25.68 11.32 22.36
N LYS A 106 -26.50 12.13 23.05
CA LYS A 106 -26.99 11.80 24.40
C LYS A 106 -27.78 10.48 24.41
N ARG A 107 -28.71 10.31 23.47
CA ARG A 107 -29.49 9.05 23.34
C ARG A 107 -28.60 7.82 23.13
N LYS A 108 -27.55 7.94 22.31
CA LYS A 108 -26.59 6.84 22.09
C LYS A 108 -25.84 6.48 23.36
N ILE A 109 -25.36 7.48 24.11
CA ILE A 109 -24.65 7.28 25.38
C ILE A 109 -25.59 6.65 26.42
N ASP A 110 -26.82 7.15 26.55
CA ASP A 110 -27.81 6.60 27.49
C ASP A 110 -28.14 5.13 27.16
N ALA A 111 -28.22 4.79 25.86
CA ALA A 111 -28.42 3.40 25.42
C ALA A 111 -27.21 2.49 25.75
N GLU A 112 -25.98 3.00 25.58
CA GLU A 112 -24.77 2.27 25.94
C GLU A 112 -24.65 2.05 27.46
N ILE A 113 -24.99 3.05 28.27
CA ILE A 113 -25.03 2.94 29.74
C ILE A 113 -26.08 1.90 30.14
N ALA A 114 -27.30 1.96 29.59
CA ALA A 114 -28.35 0.99 29.89
C ALA A 114 -27.95 -0.45 29.50
N GLN A 115 -27.18 -0.62 28.41
CA GLN A 115 -26.66 -1.92 28.01
C GLN A 115 -25.57 -2.43 28.97
N ARG A 116 -24.73 -1.54 29.49
CA ARG A 116 -23.70 -1.86 30.50
C ARG A 116 -24.27 -2.09 31.90
N GLU A 117 -25.41 -1.51 32.25
CA GLU A 117 -26.08 -1.71 33.54
C GLU A 117 -26.97 -2.97 33.62
N LYS A 118 -27.53 -3.43 32.48
CA LYS A 118 -28.33 -4.67 32.43
C LYS A 118 -27.65 -5.93 32.99
N PRO A 119 -26.33 -6.18 32.82
CA PRO A 119 -25.69 -7.34 33.46
C PRO A 119 -25.54 -7.23 34.99
N ALA A 120 -25.68 -6.03 35.59
CA ALA A 120 -25.54 -5.87 37.04
C ALA A 120 -26.83 -6.18 37.82
N LYS A 121 -28.01 -5.89 37.26
CA LYS A 121 -29.32 -6.14 37.94
C LYS A 121 -29.89 -7.54 37.74
N GLY A 122 -29.41 -8.30 36.76
CA GLY A 122 -29.89 -9.67 36.50
C GLY A 122 -29.31 -10.75 37.44
N ALA A 123 -28.36 -10.39 38.29
CA ALA A 123 -27.65 -11.32 39.18
C ALA A 123 -28.22 -11.36 40.61
N GLU A 124 -29.02 -10.37 41.03
CA GLU A 124 -29.49 -10.27 42.44
C GLU A 124 -30.88 -10.89 42.69
N ASP A 125 -31.68 -11.15 41.65
CA ASP A 125 -33.11 -11.54 41.81
C ASP A 125 -33.39 -13.07 41.77
N LYS A 126 -32.37 -13.93 41.85
CA LYS A 126 -32.54 -15.41 41.77
C LYS A 126 -32.18 -16.17 43.04
N SER A 127 -32.29 -15.54 44.21
CA SER A 127 -31.95 -16.15 45.49
C SER A 127 -33.17 -16.23 46.43
N ALA A 128 -34.20 -16.98 46.05
CA ALA A 128 -35.26 -17.35 47.00
C ALA A 128 -36.02 -18.61 46.56
N THR A 129 -35.60 -19.79 47.06
CA THR A 129 -36.42 -20.87 47.67
C THR A 129 -35.55 -22.13 47.82
N PRO A 130 -35.44 -22.77 49.02
CA PRO A 130 -34.53 -23.89 49.26
C PRO A 130 -35.20 -25.25 49.04
N ALA A 131 -34.51 -26.16 48.33
CA ALA A 131 -34.79 -27.59 48.29
C ALA A 131 -33.45 -28.37 48.25
N PRO A 132 -33.16 -29.24 49.24
CA PRO A 132 -31.79 -29.69 49.53
C PRO A 132 -31.22 -30.75 48.56
N ALA A 133 -31.98 -31.19 47.54
CA ALA A 133 -31.49 -32.14 46.54
C ALA A 133 -31.15 -31.48 45.19
N THR A 134 -31.58 -30.23 44.98
CA THR A 134 -31.33 -29.47 43.74
C THR A 134 -30.13 -28.53 43.84
N GLU A 135 -29.68 -28.16 45.04
CA GLU A 135 -28.56 -27.23 45.23
C GLU A 135 -27.22 -27.80 44.73
N GLU A 136 -26.93 -29.08 45.02
CA GLU A 136 -25.74 -29.79 44.52
C GLU A 136 -25.75 -29.92 42.99
N ALA A 137 -26.91 -30.28 42.40
CA ALA A 137 -27.04 -30.36 40.94
C ALA A 137 -26.90 -28.96 40.29
N THR A 138 -27.44 -27.92 40.92
CA THR A 138 -27.35 -26.54 40.43
C THR A 138 -25.93 -25.98 40.57
N SER A 139 -25.21 -26.35 41.64
CA SER A 139 -23.81 -25.96 41.84
C SER A 139 -22.88 -26.64 40.83
N ILE A 140 -23.11 -27.91 40.53
CA ILE A 140 -22.36 -28.66 39.49
C ILE A 140 -22.60 -28.07 38.11
N VAL A 141 -23.85 -27.78 37.74
CA VAL A 141 -24.18 -27.14 36.45
C VAL A 141 -23.61 -25.72 36.38
N GLY A 142 -23.60 -24.98 37.49
CA GLY A 142 -22.95 -23.68 37.60
C GLY A 142 -21.44 -23.78 37.40
N LEU A 143 -20.80 -24.78 37.99
CA LEU A 143 -19.37 -25.05 37.84
C LEU A 143 -19.01 -25.41 36.40
N GLU A 144 -19.76 -26.32 35.77
CA GLU A 144 -19.59 -26.70 34.35
C GLU A 144 -19.75 -25.49 33.43
N THR A 145 -20.76 -24.66 33.68
CA THR A 145 -20.99 -23.42 32.92
C THR A 145 -19.84 -22.44 33.10
N SER A 146 -19.32 -22.29 34.32
CA SER A 146 -18.18 -21.41 34.61
C SER A 146 -16.90 -21.91 33.94
N TRP A 147 -16.68 -23.22 33.91
CA TRP A 147 -15.54 -23.84 33.26
C TRP A 147 -15.60 -23.69 31.73
N ALA A 148 -16.78 -23.90 31.14
CA ALA A 148 -16.99 -23.69 29.71
C ALA A 148 -16.75 -22.22 29.29
N ARG A 149 -17.18 -21.26 30.12
CA ARG A 149 -16.88 -19.83 29.91
C ARG A 149 -15.38 -19.56 29.97
N LEU A 150 -14.72 -20.01 31.04
CA LEU A 150 -13.28 -19.80 31.21
C LEU A 150 -12.45 -20.43 30.08
N SER A 151 -12.84 -21.63 29.62
CA SER A 151 -12.20 -22.31 28.50
C SER A 151 -12.33 -21.51 27.20
N ARG A 152 -13.53 -20.97 26.94
CA ARG A 152 -13.76 -20.08 25.79
C ARG A 152 -12.94 -18.79 25.88
N ASP A 153 -12.91 -18.16 27.05
CA ASP A 153 -12.15 -16.92 27.28
C ASP A 153 -10.64 -17.15 27.07
N VAL A 154 -10.10 -18.27 27.56
CA VAL A 154 -8.71 -18.66 27.32
C VAL A 154 -8.43 -18.91 25.83
N SER A 155 -9.36 -19.56 25.12
CA SER A 155 -9.23 -19.75 23.66
C SER A 155 -9.23 -18.42 22.93
N GLU A 156 -10.14 -17.51 23.28
CA GLU A 156 -10.24 -16.19 22.66
C GLU A 156 -8.99 -15.33 22.95
N ALA A 157 -8.46 -15.38 24.17
CA ALA A 157 -7.23 -14.69 24.52
C ALA A 157 -6.02 -15.22 23.72
N ARG A 158 -5.94 -16.54 23.49
CA ARG A 158 -4.90 -17.15 22.64
C ARG A 158 -5.04 -16.74 21.18
N ASP A 159 -6.26 -16.69 20.66
CA ASP A 159 -6.53 -16.25 19.30
C ASP A 159 -6.17 -14.77 19.11
N GLN A 160 -6.51 -13.91 20.08
CA GLN A 160 -6.11 -12.50 20.09
C GLN A 160 -4.59 -12.34 20.14
N MET A 161 -3.89 -13.08 21.00
CA MET A 161 -2.42 -13.07 21.06
C MET A 161 -1.82 -13.43 19.69
N THR A 162 -2.31 -14.50 19.06
CA THR A 162 -1.83 -14.93 17.75
C THR A 162 -2.13 -13.88 16.66
N GLN A 163 -3.27 -13.20 16.74
CA GLN A 163 -3.60 -12.08 15.84
C GLN A 163 -2.65 -10.89 16.03
N LEU A 164 -2.35 -10.52 17.28
CA LEU A 164 -1.42 -9.44 17.60
C LEU A 164 -0.01 -9.75 17.10
N GLU A 165 0.47 -10.98 17.29
CA GLU A 165 1.77 -11.42 16.79
C GLU A 165 1.84 -11.34 15.26
N ARG A 166 0.79 -11.81 14.56
CA ARG A 166 0.71 -11.70 13.09
C ARG A 166 0.70 -10.24 12.62
N ASN A 167 -0.06 -9.38 13.29
CA ASN A 167 -0.14 -7.96 12.95
C ASN A 167 1.19 -7.25 13.22
N TYR A 168 1.85 -7.58 14.33
CA TYR A 168 3.17 -7.08 14.66
C TYR A 168 4.21 -7.51 13.62
N PHE A 169 4.24 -8.79 13.25
CA PHE A 169 5.15 -9.29 12.23
C PHE A 169 4.89 -8.62 10.86
N ARG A 170 3.62 -8.45 10.48
CA ARG A 170 3.24 -7.74 9.26
C ARG A 170 3.69 -6.28 9.29
N ALA A 171 3.44 -5.57 10.38
CA ALA A 171 3.89 -4.19 10.56
C ALA A 171 5.42 -4.09 10.57
N GLN A 172 6.12 -5.08 11.11
CA GLN A 172 7.59 -5.14 11.06
C GLN A 172 8.11 -5.36 9.65
N ILE A 173 7.47 -6.22 8.84
CA ILE A 173 7.80 -6.39 7.42
C ILE A 173 7.50 -5.12 6.63
N GLU A 174 6.38 -4.46 6.90
CA GLU A 174 6.01 -3.22 6.22
C GLU A 174 6.96 -2.07 6.61
N ALA A 175 7.31 -1.97 7.90
CA ALA A 175 8.32 -1.05 8.40
C ALA A 175 9.71 -1.33 7.81
N SER A 176 10.12 -2.61 7.68
CA SER A 176 11.41 -2.96 7.07
C SER A 176 11.41 -2.78 5.55
N SER A 177 10.27 -2.94 4.88
CA SER A 177 10.11 -2.67 3.44
C SER A 177 10.09 -1.16 3.13
N SER A 178 9.46 -0.36 4.00
CA SER A 178 9.47 1.11 3.91
C SER A 178 10.82 1.72 4.30
N LEU A 179 11.49 1.22 5.34
CA LEU A 179 12.89 1.59 5.65
C LEU A 179 13.86 1.08 4.57
N GLY A 180 13.57 -0.08 3.97
CA GLY A 180 14.34 -0.71 2.90
C GLY A 180 14.08 -0.15 1.51
N GLY A 181 13.19 0.84 1.37
CA GLY A 181 13.05 1.62 0.14
C GLY A 181 12.52 0.85 -1.07
N TYR A 182 11.57 -0.07 -0.91
CA TYR A 182 10.80 -0.57 -2.07
C TYR A 182 9.70 0.40 -2.53
N SER A 183 9.55 1.54 -1.86
CA SER A 183 8.91 2.72 -2.42
C SER A 183 9.98 3.70 -2.91
N ASP A 184 10.25 3.63 -4.21
CA ASP A 184 10.87 4.69 -5.04
C ASP A 184 12.39 4.81 -5.15
N GLN A 185 13.19 3.87 -4.63
CA GLN A 185 14.55 3.67 -5.13
C GLN A 185 14.71 2.23 -5.60
N VAL A 186 14.40 2.01 -6.88
CA VAL A 186 14.89 0.85 -7.62
C VAL A 186 16.42 0.89 -7.52
N VAL A 187 16.99 0.19 -6.54
CA VAL A 187 18.42 -0.09 -6.51
C VAL A 187 18.66 -1.06 -7.66
N VAL A 188 19.12 -0.48 -8.76
CA VAL A 188 19.54 -1.22 -9.94
C VAL A 188 20.75 -2.05 -9.55
N LEU A 189 20.50 -3.28 -9.07
CA LEU A 189 21.54 -4.21 -8.63
C LEU A 189 22.43 -4.65 -9.80
N ASP A 190 21.87 -4.60 -11.02
CA ASP A 190 22.59 -4.83 -12.26
C ASP A 190 22.18 -3.76 -13.30
N PRO A 191 23.04 -2.76 -13.58
CA PRO A 191 22.74 -1.75 -14.58
C PRO A 191 22.55 -2.40 -15.95
N ALA A 192 21.54 -1.95 -16.69
CA ALA A 192 21.27 -2.44 -18.04
C ALA A 192 22.53 -2.27 -18.91
N PHE A 193 23.19 -3.38 -19.23
CA PHE A 193 24.36 -3.36 -20.11
C PHE A 193 23.93 -2.97 -21.52
N MET A 194 24.56 -1.93 -22.06
CA MET A 194 24.51 -1.69 -23.49
C MET A 194 25.21 -2.85 -24.20
N PRO A 195 24.54 -3.56 -25.12
CA PRO A 195 25.17 -4.66 -25.84
C PRO A 195 26.34 -4.11 -26.65
N THR A 196 27.57 -4.46 -26.25
CA THR A 196 28.81 -4.04 -26.92
C THR A 196 29.01 -4.74 -28.26
N ARG A 197 28.14 -5.70 -28.60
CA ARG A 197 28.12 -6.40 -29.87
C ARG A 197 26.70 -6.31 -30.45
N PRO A 198 26.56 -5.96 -31.73
CA PRO A 198 25.26 -6.01 -32.39
C PRO A 198 24.75 -7.46 -32.34
N GLU A 199 23.49 -7.63 -31.97
CA GLU A 199 22.83 -8.93 -32.08
C GLU A 199 22.83 -9.40 -33.55
N PRO A 200 23.12 -10.68 -33.82
CA PRO A 200 23.03 -11.21 -35.17
C PRO A 200 21.58 -11.11 -35.68
N PRO A 201 21.35 -11.00 -37.01
CA PRO A 201 22.31 -11.30 -38.07
C PRO A 201 23.23 -10.12 -38.42
N GLY A 202 24.54 -10.39 -38.44
CA GLY A 202 25.54 -9.39 -38.82
C GLY A 202 25.28 -8.82 -40.21
N LYS A 203 25.57 -7.53 -40.39
CA LYS A 203 25.32 -6.78 -41.65
C LYS A 203 25.86 -7.49 -42.90
N SER A 204 26.97 -8.22 -42.78
CA SER A 204 27.56 -9.01 -43.85
C SER A 204 26.68 -10.18 -44.30
N LEU A 205 25.99 -10.86 -43.38
CA LEU A 205 25.10 -11.98 -43.71
C LEU A 205 23.93 -11.51 -44.59
N ILE A 206 23.34 -10.36 -44.24
CA ILE A 206 22.24 -9.76 -45.00
C ILE A 206 22.70 -9.41 -46.41
N VAL A 207 23.90 -8.81 -46.55
CA VAL A 207 24.47 -8.46 -47.85
C VAL A 207 24.75 -9.70 -48.69
N ILE A 208 25.25 -10.79 -48.10
CA ILE A 208 25.51 -12.05 -48.81
C ILE A 208 24.18 -12.68 -49.27
N ILE A 209 23.16 -12.72 -48.43
CA ILE A 209 21.85 -13.29 -48.78
C ILE A 209 21.18 -12.45 -49.89
N ALA A 210 21.14 -11.13 -49.74
CA ALA A 210 20.56 -10.24 -50.74
C ALA A 210 21.36 -10.24 -52.06
N GLY A 211 22.69 -10.26 -51.98
CA GLY A 211 23.58 -10.40 -53.13
C GLY A 211 23.39 -11.73 -53.85
N GLY A 212 23.29 -12.83 -53.11
CA GLY A 212 23.02 -14.16 -53.68
C GLY A 212 21.66 -14.21 -54.37
N LEU A 213 20.60 -13.72 -53.73
CA LEU A 213 19.26 -13.67 -54.30
C LEU A 213 19.20 -12.82 -55.57
N SER A 214 19.81 -11.63 -55.55
CA SER A 214 19.83 -10.74 -56.72
C SER A 214 20.65 -11.33 -57.87
N PHE A 215 21.76 -12.00 -57.59
CA PHE A 215 22.56 -12.67 -58.61
C PHE A 215 21.80 -13.83 -59.27
N VAL A 216 21.13 -14.67 -58.47
CA VAL A 216 20.29 -15.77 -58.97
C VAL A 216 19.14 -15.21 -59.83
N LEU A 217 18.47 -14.17 -59.36
CA LEU A 217 17.38 -13.53 -60.12
C LEU A 217 17.89 -12.93 -61.43
N ALA A 218 19.06 -12.28 -61.42
CA ALA A 218 19.68 -11.74 -62.63
C ALA A 218 20.03 -12.85 -63.63
N MET A 219 20.55 -13.99 -63.17
CA MET A 219 20.81 -15.16 -64.01
C MET A 219 19.53 -15.70 -64.63
N ILE A 220 18.45 -15.85 -63.84
CA ILE A 220 17.14 -16.29 -64.34
C ILE A 220 16.61 -15.33 -65.41
N VAL A 221 16.68 -14.02 -65.17
CA VAL A 221 16.23 -13.00 -66.12
C VAL A 221 17.10 -12.99 -67.38
N ALA A 222 18.42 -13.17 -67.25
CA ALA A 222 19.33 -13.25 -68.39
C ALA A 222 19.05 -14.50 -69.25
N LEU A 223 18.82 -15.65 -68.61
CA LEU A 223 18.42 -16.90 -69.28
C LEU A 223 17.07 -16.77 -69.97
N LEU A 224 16.05 -16.22 -69.29
CA LEU A 224 14.76 -15.91 -69.90
C LEU A 224 14.94 -15.00 -71.11
N ARG A 225 15.75 -13.95 -70.98
CA ARG A 225 16.00 -13.03 -72.08
C ARG A 225 16.71 -13.73 -73.24
N ALA A 226 17.67 -14.61 -72.97
CA ALA A 226 18.36 -15.40 -73.99
C ALA A 226 17.44 -16.42 -74.68
N LEU A 227 16.57 -17.09 -73.93
CA LEU A 227 15.57 -18.03 -74.48
C LEU A 227 14.49 -17.32 -75.29
N LEU A 228 14.13 -16.09 -74.91
CA LEU A 228 13.18 -15.25 -75.64
C LEU A 228 13.87 -14.47 -76.78
N ASP A 229 15.20 -14.44 -76.84
CA ASP A 229 15.94 -13.76 -77.90
C ASP A 229 15.87 -14.58 -79.19
N ARG A 230 14.87 -14.29 -80.03
CA ARG A 230 14.70 -14.89 -81.37
C ARG A 230 15.73 -14.41 -82.40
N ARG A 231 16.94 -14.04 -81.95
CA ARG A 231 17.95 -13.43 -82.81
C ARG A 231 18.81 -14.53 -83.40
N ILE A 232 18.55 -14.83 -84.67
CA ILE A 232 19.26 -15.81 -85.48
C ILE A 232 20.70 -15.31 -85.67
N TYR A 233 21.67 -15.98 -85.05
CA TYR A 233 23.09 -15.65 -85.15
C TYR A 233 23.95 -16.76 -85.78
N GLU A 234 23.46 -17.99 -85.81
CA GLU A 234 24.20 -19.12 -86.36
C GLU A 234 23.83 -19.38 -87.82
N GLU A 235 24.85 -19.69 -88.63
CA GLU A 235 24.69 -20.12 -90.02
C GLU A 235 23.81 -21.38 -90.13
N ALA A 236 23.82 -22.22 -89.10
CA ALA A 236 23.00 -23.42 -88.99
C ALA A 236 21.48 -23.14 -88.88
N ASP A 237 21.09 -22.05 -88.23
CA ASP A 237 19.67 -21.65 -88.13
C ASP A 237 19.14 -21.12 -89.45
N LEU A 238 19.98 -20.45 -90.25
CA LEU A 238 19.64 -19.97 -91.59
C LEU A 238 19.51 -21.13 -92.59
N ALA A 239 20.42 -22.11 -92.53
CA ALA A 239 20.37 -23.31 -93.37
C ALA A 239 19.08 -24.13 -93.20
N ARG A 240 18.44 -24.05 -92.04
CA ARG A 240 17.20 -24.78 -91.73
C ARG A 240 15.94 -24.13 -92.32
N ILE A 241 16.00 -22.85 -92.67
CA ILE A 241 14.85 -22.07 -93.18
C ILE A 241 15.00 -21.77 -94.67
N ALA A 242 16.21 -21.58 -95.19
CA ALA A 242 16.48 -21.39 -96.61
C ALA A 242 17.93 -21.78 -96.99
N PRO A 243 18.20 -22.25 -98.22
CA PRO A 243 19.56 -22.54 -98.68
C PRO A 243 20.41 -21.25 -98.74
N ILE A 244 21.61 -21.30 -98.14
CA ILE A 244 22.51 -20.15 -98.02
C ILE A 244 23.17 -19.88 -99.38
N LEU A 245 22.89 -18.70 -99.97
CA LEU A 245 23.34 -18.36 -101.34
C LEU A 245 24.66 -17.57 -101.37
N ALA A 246 25.01 -16.83 -100.32
CA ALA A 246 26.29 -16.13 -100.21
C ALA A 246 26.56 -15.70 -98.76
N VAL A 247 27.81 -15.80 -98.32
CA VAL A 247 28.26 -15.29 -97.02
C VAL A 247 29.05 -14.01 -97.25
N VAL A 248 28.55 -12.87 -96.73
CA VAL A 248 29.25 -11.59 -96.81
C VAL A 248 30.24 -11.49 -95.62
N PRO A 249 31.55 -11.37 -95.87
CA PRO A 249 32.53 -11.28 -94.79
C PRO A 249 32.34 -9.99 -93.99
N ARG A 250 32.25 -10.11 -92.66
CA ARG A 250 32.22 -8.96 -91.76
C ARG A 250 33.56 -8.22 -91.82
N ALA A 251 33.53 -6.98 -92.30
CA ALA A 251 34.67 -6.07 -92.20
C ALA A 251 35.00 -5.82 -90.72
N GLY A 252 36.20 -6.24 -90.30
CA GLY A 252 36.65 -6.15 -88.91
C GLY A 252 36.65 -4.70 -88.41
N ARG A 253 35.88 -4.42 -87.35
CA ARG A 253 36.03 -3.16 -86.60
C ARG A 253 37.40 -3.17 -85.93
N ARG A 254 38.33 -2.37 -86.46
CA ARG A 254 39.58 -2.01 -85.78
C ARG A 254 39.23 -1.29 -84.48
N GLY A 255 39.51 -1.92 -83.35
CA GLY A 255 39.36 -1.32 -82.04
C GLY A 255 40.32 -0.14 -81.88
N LEU A 256 39.79 1.05 -81.61
CA LEU A 256 40.56 2.14 -81.04
C LEU A 256 40.65 1.90 -79.53
N TRP A 257 41.77 1.30 -79.11
CA TRP A 257 42.30 1.42 -77.76
C TRP A 257 43.54 2.30 -77.86
N ARG A 258 43.52 3.49 -77.24
CA ARG A 258 44.73 4.19 -76.78
C ARG A 258 44.39 5.25 -75.72
N ARG A 259 44.89 4.96 -74.52
CA ARG A 259 45.09 5.76 -73.31
C ARG A 259 43.88 6.14 -72.48
#